data_AF-A0A2E4UXV8-F1
#
_entry.id   AF-A0A2E4UXV8-F1
#
_cell.length_a   1.000
_cell.length_b   1.000
_cell.length_c   1.000
_cell.angle_alpha   90.00
_cell.angle_beta   90.00
_cell.angle_gamma   90.00
#
_symmetry.space_group_name_H-M   'P 1'
#
loop_
_entity.id
_entity.type
_entity.pdbx_description
1 polymer ?
#
loop_
_entity_poly.entity_id
_entity_poly.type
_entity_poly.pdbx_seq_one_letter_code
_entity_poly.pdbx_strand_id
1 'polypeptide(L)'
;MNSGGWVTHTLAFNGYCFGAGEAWLSAVNREFNAERLDALLARLVTLLEAVIIERSGTQYEPVGASAAMLIGQSAFAHLAESHVAIHTYPDRFESASLSVLRVECEVSSCGGGHPNVCLPELLNVIRPELVTIDRRTRGLVASGTSLHPARAPKPGLPPVGFVAHDQAGSLQILTREGLSEPHATTVRTIAGQFMEH
;
A
#
# COMPACT_ATOMS: atom_id res chain seq x y z
N MET A 1 17.36 -16.96 21.77
CA MET A 1 17.44 -16.92 20.29
C MET A 1 16.14 -16.30 19.80
N ASN A 2 16.18 -15.08 19.24
CA ASN A 2 14.98 -14.41 18.74
C ASN A 2 14.39 -15.24 17.59
N SER A 3 13.20 -15.77 17.81
CA SER A 3 12.42 -16.64 16.92
C SER A 3 11.88 -15.94 15.66
N GLY A 4 12.45 -14.79 15.26
CA GLY A 4 11.89 -13.90 14.25
C GLY A 4 12.26 -14.20 12.79
N GLY A 5 13.15 -15.17 12.54
CA GLY A 5 13.68 -15.43 11.19
C GLY A 5 12.76 -16.20 10.24
N TRP A 6 11.61 -16.69 10.70
CA TRP A 6 10.71 -17.55 9.92
C TRP A 6 9.38 -16.88 9.56
N VAL A 7 9.24 -15.57 9.82
CA VAL A 7 7.97 -14.86 9.62
C VAL A 7 8.17 -13.61 8.77
N THR A 8 7.37 -13.49 7.72
CA THR A 8 7.28 -12.32 6.86
C THR A 8 5.98 -11.59 7.15
N HIS A 9 6.07 -10.29 7.40
CA HIS A 9 4.92 -9.41 7.47
C HIS A 9 4.80 -8.64 6.16
N THR A 10 3.57 -8.46 5.68
CA THR A 10 3.29 -7.72 4.46
C THR A 10 2.13 -6.76 4.68
N LEU A 11 2.29 -5.51 4.24
CA LEU A 11 1.23 -4.53 4.08
C LEU A 11 0.98 -4.34 2.59
N ALA A 12 -0.20 -4.73 2.12
CA ALA A 12 -0.69 -4.40 0.79
C ALA A 12 -1.69 -3.24 0.90
N PHE A 13 -1.44 -2.19 0.14
CA PHE A 13 -2.20 -0.94 0.12
C PHE A 13 -2.68 -0.68 -1.29
N ASN A 14 -3.98 -0.49 -1.49
CA ASN A 14 -4.54 0.00 -2.75
C ASN A 14 -5.34 1.26 -2.49
N GLY A 15 -4.80 2.42 -2.87
CA GLY A 15 -5.43 3.73 -2.72
C GLY A 15 -6.06 4.20 -4.02
N TYR A 16 -7.23 4.82 -3.92
CA TYR A 16 -7.98 5.38 -5.04
C TYR A 16 -8.21 6.86 -4.79
N CYS A 17 -7.81 7.69 -5.75
CA CYS A 17 -8.06 9.12 -5.78
C CYS A 17 -8.93 9.45 -7.00
N PHE A 18 -9.88 10.35 -6.82
CA PHE A 18 -10.83 10.76 -7.84
C PHE A 18 -10.66 12.24 -8.18
N GLY A 19 -10.89 12.57 -9.46
CA GLY A 19 -10.95 13.95 -9.90
C GLY A 19 -11.60 14.10 -11.27
N ALA A 20 -11.58 15.33 -11.78
CA ALA A 20 -12.32 15.70 -12.97
C ALA A 20 -11.39 16.05 -14.13
N GLY A 21 -11.53 15.31 -15.23
CA GLY A 21 -10.96 15.63 -16.52
C GLY A 21 -9.44 15.43 -16.65
N GLU A 22 -8.95 15.71 -17.85
CA GLU A 22 -7.57 15.45 -18.26
C GLU A 22 -6.53 16.29 -17.52
N ALA A 23 -6.88 17.53 -17.17
CA ALA A 23 -5.97 18.41 -16.43
C ALA A 23 -5.64 17.83 -15.04
N TRP A 24 -6.65 17.28 -14.35
CA TRP A 24 -6.44 16.58 -13.08
C TRP A 24 -5.58 15.34 -13.28
N LEU A 25 -5.89 14.51 -14.31
CA LEU A 25 -5.14 13.29 -14.61
C LEU A 25 -3.66 13.58 -14.92
N SER A 26 -3.39 14.59 -15.73
CA SER A 26 -2.04 15.03 -16.08
C SER A 26 -1.28 15.54 -14.85
N ALA A 27 -1.95 16.28 -13.97
CA ALA A 27 -1.35 16.77 -12.73
C ALA A 27 -0.95 15.61 -11.80
N VAL A 28 -1.84 14.63 -11.58
CA VAL A 28 -1.52 13.47 -10.72
C VAL A 28 -0.48 12.56 -11.36
N ASN A 29 -0.51 12.36 -12.68
CA ASN A 29 0.54 11.58 -13.38
C ASN A 29 1.93 12.20 -13.19
N ARG A 30 2.03 13.55 -13.23
CA ARG A 30 3.27 14.26 -12.93
C ARG A 30 3.67 14.17 -11.46
N GLU A 31 2.72 14.20 -10.54
CA GLU A 31 2.96 14.08 -9.11
C GLU A 31 3.45 12.69 -8.68
N PHE A 32 2.95 11.65 -9.34
CA PHE A 32 3.28 10.25 -9.06
C PHE A 32 4.13 9.61 -10.17
N ASN A 33 5.12 10.36 -10.66
CA ASN A 33 6.12 9.89 -11.61
C ASN A 33 7.16 8.97 -10.96
N ALA A 34 7.93 8.24 -11.77
CA ALA A 34 8.90 7.24 -11.31
C ALA A 34 9.91 7.77 -10.27
N GLU A 35 10.43 8.99 -10.43
CA GLU A 35 11.40 9.60 -9.51
C GLU A 35 10.76 9.86 -8.13
N ARG A 36 9.53 10.39 -8.11
CA ARG A 36 8.81 10.69 -6.87
C ARG A 36 8.36 9.41 -6.15
N LEU A 37 7.99 8.37 -6.91
CA LEU A 37 7.69 7.06 -6.35
C LEU A 37 8.93 6.41 -5.73
N ASP A 38 10.07 6.46 -6.42
CA ASP A 38 11.35 5.99 -5.91
C ASP A 38 11.75 6.72 -4.61
N ALA A 39 11.57 8.04 -4.55
CA ALA A 39 11.80 8.83 -3.34
C ALA A 39 10.82 8.48 -2.19
N LEU A 40 9.55 8.18 -2.50
CA LEU A 40 8.59 7.71 -1.51
C LEU A 40 9.04 6.36 -0.93
N LEU A 41 9.40 5.40 -1.78
CA LEU A 41 9.87 4.09 -1.33
C LEU A 41 11.11 4.21 -0.44
N ALA A 42 12.08 5.06 -0.78
CA ALA A 42 13.25 5.29 0.06
C ALA A 42 12.90 5.77 1.49
N ARG A 43 11.87 6.63 1.61
CA ARG A 43 11.36 7.04 2.93
C ARG A 43 10.72 5.88 3.67
N LEU A 44 9.94 5.03 2.99
CA LEU A 44 9.36 3.84 3.60
C LEU A 44 10.44 2.89 4.11
N VAL A 45 11.50 2.67 3.33
CA VAL A 45 12.65 1.84 3.76
C VAL A 45 13.34 2.43 4.99
N THR A 46 13.44 3.76 5.08
CA THR A 46 13.96 4.44 6.27
C THR A 46 13.06 4.19 7.49
N LEU A 47 11.73 4.26 7.34
CA LEU A 47 10.77 3.95 8.41
C LEU A 47 10.83 2.50 8.88
N LEU A 48 11.21 1.57 8.00
CA LEU A 48 11.40 0.15 8.32
C LEU A 48 12.74 -0.14 9.00
N GLU A 49 13.62 0.86 9.12
CA GLU A 49 15.00 0.72 9.59
C GLU A 49 15.77 -0.33 8.76
N ALA A 50 15.51 -0.36 7.45
CA ALA A 50 16.10 -1.32 6.53
C ALA A 50 17.14 -0.66 5.58
N VAL A 51 17.95 -1.49 4.95
CA VAL A 51 18.97 -1.11 3.96
C VAL A 51 18.43 -1.40 2.57
N ILE A 52 18.56 -0.43 1.66
CA ILE A 52 18.27 -0.62 0.24
C ILE A 52 19.41 -1.43 -0.39
N ILE A 53 19.08 -2.55 -1.01
CA ILE A 53 20.02 -3.42 -1.73
C ILE A 53 20.06 -3.04 -3.21
N GLU A 54 18.88 -2.90 -3.81
CA GLU A 54 18.71 -2.61 -5.23
C GLU A 54 17.48 -1.72 -5.44
N ARG A 55 17.50 -0.88 -6.48
CA ARG A 55 16.41 0.01 -6.85
C ARG A 55 16.08 -0.15 -8.33
N SER A 56 14.80 -0.16 -8.66
CA SER A 56 14.32 -0.05 -10.04
C SER A 56 13.15 0.92 -10.11
N GLY A 57 13.08 1.68 -11.21
CA GLY A 57 12.03 2.66 -11.45
C GLY A 57 11.75 2.76 -12.94
N THR A 58 10.47 2.83 -13.29
CA THR A 58 10.01 2.89 -14.68
C THR A 58 8.90 3.92 -14.81
N GLN A 59 9.09 4.87 -15.71
CA GLN A 59 8.02 5.76 -16.17
C GLN A 59 7.38 5.13 -17.41
N TYR A 60 6.07 4.98 -17.43
CA TYR A 60 5.34 4.44 -18.58
C TYR A 60 4.75 5.54 -19.44
N GLU A 61 4.56 5.21 -20.72
CA GLU A 61 3.88 6.04 -21.71
C GLU A 61 2.56 5.35 -22.12
N PRO A 62 1.44 6.07 -22.22
CA PRO A 62 1.32 7.53 -22.04
C PRO A 62 1.24 8.00 -20.57
N VAL A 63 0.90 7.12 -19.63
CA VAL A 63 0.72 7.47 -18.20
C VAL A 63 1.12 6.32 -17.29
N GLY A 64 1.37 6.64 -16.02
CA GLY A 64 1.68 5.69 -14.96
C GLY A 64 3.18 5.51 -14.73
N ALA A 65 3.51 4.97 -13.57
CA ALA A 65 4.89 4.68 -13.18
C ALA A 65 4.95 3.54 -12.16
N SER A 66 6.13 2.94 -12.06
CA SER A 66 6.46 1.95 -11.05
C SER A 66 7.79 2.29 -10.39
N ALA A 67 7.93 1.93 -9.12
CA ALA A 67 9.23 1.82 -8.46
C ALA A 67 9.25 0.56 -7.58
N ALA A 68 10.41 -0.06 -7.45
CA ALA A 68 10.62 -1.20 -6.56
C ALA A 68 12.01 -1.17 -5.92
N MET A 69 12.09 -1.70 -4.71
CA MET A 69 13.32 -1.81 -3.95
C MET A 69 13.43 -3.19 -3.32
N LEU A 70 14.59 -3.82 -3.48
CA LEU A 70 14.99 -4.94 -2.64
C LEU A 70 15.60 -4.39 -1.36
N ILE A 71 15.19 -4.93 -0.21
CA ILE A 71 15.63 -4.43 1.10
C ILE A 71 16.14 -5.56 1.99
N GLY A 72 17.01 -5.22 2.93
CA GLY A 72 17.54 -6.16 3.92
C GLY A 72 17.92 -5.47 5.23
N GLN A 73 18.26 -6.27 6.25
CA GLN A 73 18.66 -5.74 7.56
C GLN A 73 20.13 -5.31 7.62
N SER A 74 20.97 -5.84 6.72
CA SER A 74 22.35 -5.40 6.53
C SER A 74 22.79 -5.72 5.10
N ALA A 75 23.83 -5.06 4.61
CA ALA A 75 24.37 -5.28 3.27
C ALA A 75 24.86 -6.72 3.00
N PHE A 76 25.03 -7.54 4.04
CA PHE A 76 25.60 -8.90 3.96
C PHE A 76 24.74 -9.98 4.63
N ALA A 77 23.61 -9.64 5.25
CA ALA A 77 22.71 -10.64 5.82
C ALA A 77 21.88 -11.27 4.70
N HIS A 78 21.62 -12.58 4.85
CA HIS A 78 20.72 -13.41 4.04
C HIS A 78 19.71 -12.61 3.24
N LEU A 79 19.54 -12.96 1.95
CA LEU A 79 18.44 -12.55 1.06
C LEU A 79 17.09 -12.81 1.77
N ALA A 80 16.73 -11.94 2.69
CA ALA A 80 15.41 -11.87 3.26
C ALA A 80 14.55 -11.41 2.10
N GLU A 81 13.56 -12.21 1.72
CA GLU A 81 12.56 -11.90 0.69
C GLU A 81 11.69 -10.72 1.16
N SER A 82 12.32 -9.55 1.26
CA SER A 82 11.76 -8.29 1.70
C SER A 82 11.94 -7.30 0.57
N HIS A 83 10.85 -6.64 0.24
CA HIS A 83 10.79 -5.72 -0.87
C HIS A 83 9.74 -4.67 -0.58
N VAL A 84 9.91 -3.54 -1.25
CA VAL A 84 8.89 -2.50 -1.31
C VAL A 84 8.64 -2.20 -2.78
N ALA A 85 7.39 -2.23 -3.21
CA ALA A 85 7.01 -1.94 -4.58
C ALA A 85 5.81 -0.99 -4.60
N ILE A 86 5.76 -0.13 -5.61
CA ILE A 86 4.64 0.79 -5.84
C ILE A 86 4.37 0.93 -7.34
N HIS A 87 3.10 0.93 -7.69
CA HIS A 87 2.59 1.05 -9.05
C HIS A 87 1.45 2.06 -9.10
N THR A 88 1.43 2.90 -10.14
CA THR A 88 0.37 3.86 -10.36
C THR A 88 -0.36 3.57 -11.67
N TYR A 89 -1.68 3.68 -11.62
CA TYR A 89 -2.58 3.46 -12.75
C TYR A 89 -3.51 4.67 -12.87
N PRO A 90 -3.04 5.76 -13.50
CA PRO A 90 -3.90 6.89 -13.87
C PRO A 90 -4.81 6.47 -15.04
N ASP A 91 -6.11 6.74 -14.95
CA ASP A 91 -7.06 6.45 -16.01
C ASP A 91 -8.22 7.47 -16.08
N ARG A 92 -8.91 7.53 -17.22
CA ARG A 92 -10.07 8.39 -17.47
C ARG A 92 -11.25 7.60 -18.01
N PHE A 93 -12.38 7.75 -17.33
CA PHE A 93 -13.66 7.18 -17.71
C PHE A 93 -14.56 8.27 -18.30
N GLU A 94 -14.56 8.39 -19.64
CA GLU A 94 -15.31 9.45 -20.34
C GLU A 94 -16.81 9.42 -20.06
N SER A 95 -17.42 8.22 -20.03
CA SER A 95 -18.85 8.04 -19.76
C SER A 95 -19.28 8.54 -18.39
N ALA A 96 -18.38 8.52 -17.40
CA ALA A 96 -18.61 8.99 -16.04
C ALA A 96 -18.05 10.39 -15.78
N SER A 97 -17.42 11.03 -16.78
CA SER A 97 -16.65 12.27 -16.61
C SER A 97 -15.68 12.23 -15.42
N LEU A 98 -15.11 11.05 -15.16
CA LEU A 98 -14.32 10.75 -13.97
C LEU A 98 -12.89 10.42 -14.37
N SER A 99 -11.94 10.93 -13.61
CA SER A 99 -10.54 10.52 -13.68
C SER A 99 -10.14 9.89 -12.37
N VAL A 100 -9.33 8.84 -12.45
CA VAL A 100 -8.93 8.02 -11.30
C VAL A 100 -7.42 7.88 -11.30
N LEU A 101 -6.84 7.95 -10.12
CA LEU A 101 -5.51 7.42 -9.85
C LEU A 101 -5.66 6.26 -8.88
N ARG A 102 -5.33 5.05 -9.34
CA ARG A 102 -5.11 3.92 -8.44
C ARG A 102 -3.62 3.81 -8.13
N VAL A 103 -3.30 3.68 -6.85
CA VAL A 103 -1.93 3.46 -6.37
C VAL A 103 -1.90 2.16 -5.60
N GLU A 104 -1.09 1.21 -6.07
CA GLU A 104 -0.88 -0.07 -5.41
C GLU A 104 0.52 -0.05 -4.80
N CYS A 105 0.63 -0.30 -3.49
CA CYS A 105 1.90 -0.39 -2.79
C CYS A 105 1.95 -1.64 -1.92
N GLU A 106 3.03 -2.41 -2.07
CA GLU A 106 3.31 -3.56 -1.22
C GLU A 106 4.60 -3.31 -0.44
N VAL A 107 4.52 -3.50 0.88
CA VAL A 107 5.65 -3.40 1.81
C VAL A 107 5.80 -4.75 2.51
N SER A 108 6.87 -5.49 2.22
CA SER A 108 7.15 -6.80 2.80
C SER A 108 8.46 -6.78 3.59
N SER A 109 8.44 -7.20 4.86
CA SER A 109 9.64 -7.26 5.70
C SER A 109 9.73 -8.55 6.53
N CYS A 110 10.95 -9.06 6.67
CA CYS A 110 11.31 -10.17 7.55
C CYS A 110 12.24 -9.68 8.66
N GLY A 111 11.83 -9.84 9.93
CA GLY A 111 12.66 -9.53 11.09
C GLY A 111 13.01 -8.06 11.36
N GLY A 112 12.72 -7.13 10.44
CA GLY A 112 12.92 -5.68 10.60
C GLY A 112 11.68 -4.95 11.14
N GLY A 113 11.58 -3.64 10.89
CA GLY A 113 10.40 -2.85 11.24
C GLY A 113 9.12 -3.45 10.65
N HIS A 114 8.03 -3.44 11.42
CA HIS A 114 6.76 -4.01 10.98
C HIS A 114 6.14 -3.14 9.86
N PRO A 115 5.74 -3.69 8.69
CA PRO A 115 5.27 -2.90 7.52
C PRO A 115 4.19 -1.85 7.80
N ASN A 116 3.32 -2.10 8.78
CA ASN A 116 2.32 -1.12 9.24
C ASN A 116 2.87 0.26 9.62
N VAL A 117 4.16 0.37 10.00
CA VAL A 117 4.77 1.69 10.29
C VAL A 117 4.76 2.62 9.07
N CYS A 118 4.68 2.06 7.86
CA CYS A 118 4.62 2.81 6.60
C CYS A 118 3.22 3.36 6.28
N LEU A 119 2.17 2.83 6.91
CA LEU A 119 0.79 3.19 6.56
C LEU A 119 0.48 4.69 6.71
N PRO A 120 0.88 5.39 7.79
CA PRO A 120 0.62 6.82 7.91
C PRO A 120 1.28 7.64 6.80
N GLU A 121 2.51 7.30 6.40
CA GLU A 121 3.22 7.98 5.31
C GLU A 121 2.50 7.76 3.96
N LEU A 122 2.08 6.52 3.67
CA LEU A 122 1.29 6.20 2.47
C LEU A 122 -0.02 7.00 2.41
N LEU A 123 -0.78 7.03 3.52
CA LEU A 123 -2.05 7.78 3.58
C LEU A 123 -1.84 9.30 3.44
N ASN A 124 -0.75 9.82 4.01
CA ASN A 124 -0.43 11.25 3.97
C ASN A 124 0.03 11.70 2.58
N VAL A 125 0.82 10.88 1.88
CA VAL A 125 1.38 11.23 0.56
C VAL A 125 0.37 10.95 -0.55
N ILE A 126 -0.22 9.76 -0.59
CA ILE A 126 -1.14 9.35 -1.67
C ILE A 126 -2.48 10.08 -1.53
N ARG A 127 -2.87 10.36 -0.28
CA ARG A 127 -4.13 10.99 0.09
C ARG A 127 -5.37 10.35 -0.58
N PRO A 128 -5.55 9.01 -0.49
CA PRO A 128 -6.68 8.34 -1.12
C PRO A 128 -8.02 8.69 -0.47
N GLU A 129 -9.09 8.59 -1.24
CA GLU A 129 -10.47 8.80 -0.81
C GLU A 129 -11.17 7.47 -0.49
N LEU A 130 -10.74 6.41 -1.18
CA LEU A 130 -11.05 5.02 -0.89
C LEU A 130 -9.73 4.25 -0.82
N VAL A 131 -9.57 3.37 0.16
CA VAL A 131 -8.38 2.54 0.31
C VAL A 131 -8.74 1.14 0.76
N THR A 132 -8.13 0.13 0.14
CA THR A 132 -8.12 -1.22 0.67
C THR A 132 -6.76 -1.52 1.30
N ILE A 133 -6.79 -2.11 2.49
CA ILE A 133 -5.59 -2.46 3.24
C ILE A 133 -5.67 -3.93 3.61
N ASP A 134 -4.70 -4.72 3.18
CA ASP A 134 -4.57 -6.12 3.57
C ASP A 134 -3.23 -6.34 4.26
N ARG A 135 -3.28 -6.97 5.44
CA ARG A 135 -2.11 -7.25 6.26
C ARG A 135 -1.91 -8.74 6.36
N ARG A 136 -0.76 -9.23 5.92
CA ARG A 136 -0.48 -10.65 5.91
C ARG A 136 0.71 -10.97 6.79
N THR A 137 0.64 -12.11 7.44
CA THR A 137 1.77 -12.70 8.15
C THR A 137 1.93 -14.12 7.61
N ARG A 138 3.09 -14.43 7.06
CA ARG A 138 3.42 -15.74 6.46
C ARG A 138 4.58 -16.37 7.19
N GLY A 139 4.64 -17.70 7.16
CA GLY A 139 5.76 -18.48 7.71
C GLY A 139 5.39 -19.29 8.96
N LEU A 140 6.39 -19.68 9.74
CA LEU A 140 6.21 -20.59 10.88
C LEU A 140 6.64 -19.94 12.19
N VAL A 141 5.89 -20.23 13.26
CA VAL A 141 6.18 -19.78 14.62
C VAL A 141 6.41 -21.01 15.50
N ALA A 142 7.51 -21.00 16.24
CA ALA A 142 7.80 -22.03 17.24
C ALA A 142 7.16 -21.66 18.58
N SER A 143 6.47 -22.62 19.21
CA SER A 143 5.91 -22.49 20.55
C SER A 143 6.23 -23.74 21.37
N GLY A 144 7.19 -23.64 22.30
CA GLY A 144 7.67 -24.79 23.06
C GLY A 144 8.34 -25.82 22.14
N THR A 145 7.75 -27.01 22.03
CA THR A 145 8.26 -28.12 21.21
C THR A 145 7.55 -28.29 19.86
N SER A 146 6.61 -27.39 19.50
CA SER A 146 5.81 -27.50 18.28
C SER A 146 5.97 -26.28 17.36
N LEU A 147 5.83 -26.53 16.06
CA LEU A 147 5.78 -25.51 15.01
C LEU A 147 4.33 -25.31 14.57
N HIS A 148 3.94 -24.05 14.38
CA HIS A 148 2.61 -23.69 13.90
C HIS A 148 2.70 -22.64 12.79
N PRO A 149 1.75 -22.62 11.84
CA PRO A 149 1.64 -21.52 10.88
C PRO A 149 1.48 -20.17 11.59
N ALA A 150 2.12 -19.14 11.04
CA ALA A 150 1.90 -17.78 11.47
C ALA A 150 0.41 -17.43 11.31
N ARG A 151 -0.16 -16.78 12.32
CA ARG A 151 -1.56 -16.39 12.30
C ARG A 151 -1.73 -15.10 11.51
N ALA A 152 -2.83 -15.01 10.76
CA ALA A 152 -3.23 -13.76 10.15
C ALA A 152 -3.39 -12.68 11.24
N PRO A 153 -2.92 -11.45 10.97
CA PRO A 153 -3.10 -10.35 11.91
C PRO A 153 -4.58 -10.02 12.02
N LYS A 154 -5.01 -9.60 13.21
CA LYS A 154 -6.35 -9.05 13.38
C LYS A 154 -6.43 -7.71 12.63
N PRO A 155 -7.60 -7.35 12.08
CA PRO A 155 -7.79 -6.04 11.50
C PRO A 155 -7.58 -4.98 12.60
N GLY A 156 -6.79 -3.95 12.28
CA GLY A 156 -6.52 -2.85 13.20
C GLY A 156 -7.71 -1.89 13.29
N LEU A 157 -7.64 -0.92 14.20
CA LEU A 157 -8.58 0.20 14.15
C LEU A 157 -8.39 1.00 12.85
N PRO A 158 -9.46 1.57 12.27
CA PRO A 158 -9.33 2.50 11.16
C PRO A 158 -8.39 3.66 11.52
N PRO A 159 -7.50 4.10 10.61
CA PRO A 159 -6.71 5.30 10.80
C PRO A 159 -7.60 6.54 11.01
N VAL A 160 -7.07 7.54 11.71
CA VAL A 160 -7.78 8.82 11.92
C VAL A 160 -8.16 9.43 10.56
N GLY A 161 -9.40 9.92 10.44
CA GLY A 161 -9.92 10.49 9.19
C GLY A 161 -10.44 9.44 8.20
N PHE A 162 -10.57 8.18 8.61
CA PHE A 162 -11.11 7.09 7.79
C PHE A 162 -12.18 6.29 8.53
N VAL A 163 -13.23 5.91 7.79
CA VAL A 163 -14.30 5.01 8.26
C VAL A 163 -14.13 3.65 7.58
N ALA A 164 -14.28 2.56 8.34
CA ALA A 164 -14.31 1.22 7.76
C ALA A 164 -15.73 0.87 7.28
N HIS A 165 -15.81 0.31 6.08
CA HIS A 165 -17.05 -0.24 5.50
C HIS A 165 -17.17 -1.75 5.74
N ASP A 166 -16.06 -2.47 5.59
CA ASP A 166 -16.00 -3.90 5.84
C ASP A 166 -14.63 -4.30 6.41
N GLN A 167 -14.65 -5.36 7.21
CA GLN A 167 -13.49 -5.94 7.88
C GLN A 167 -13.57 -7.48 7.84
N ALA A 168 -13.31 -8.06 6.67
CA ALA A 168 -13.22 -9.50 6.49
C ALA A 168 -11.78 -9.99 6.73
N GLY A 169 -11.53 -10.55 7.91
CA GLY A 169 -10.19 -11.07 8.24
C GLY A 169 -9.15 -9.96 8.30
N SER A 170 -8.08 -10.07 7.50
CA SER A 170 -7.01 -9.07 7.43
C SER A 170 -7.27 -7.91 6.49
N LEU A 171 -8.29 -8.01 5.62
CA LEU A 171 -8.66 -7.01 4.65
C LEU A 171 -9.56 -5.95 5.30
N GLN A 172 -9.28 -4.68 5.01
CA GLN A 172 -10.10 -3.55 5.39
C GLN A 172 -10.42 -2.72 4.16
N ILE A 173 -11.68 -2.33 4.02
CA ILE A 173 -12.13 -1.35 3.03
C ILE A 173 -12.46 -0.08 3.79
N LEU A 174 -11.73 1.00 3.52
CA LEU A 174 -11.82 2.26 4.25
C LEU A 174 -12.11 3.42 3.31
N THR A 175 -12.91 4.38 3.77
CA THR A 175 -13.15 5.64 3.05
C THR A 175 -12.76 6.82 3.89
N ARG A 176 -12.30 7.88 3.24
CA ARG A 176 -11.93 9.12 3.89
C ARG A 176 -13.16 9.88 4.39
N GLU A 177 -13.05 10.47 5.57
CA GLU A 177 -14.05 11.36 6.13
C GLU A 177 -14.00 12.75 5.49
N GLY A 178 -15.14 13.45 5.46
CA GLY A 178 -15.20 14.84 5.01
C GLY A 178 -15.05 15.03 3.49
N LEU A 179 -15.36 14.01 2.69
CA LEU A 179 -15.41 14.12 1.23
C LEU A 179 -16.55 15.05 0.79
N SER A 180 -16.34 15.76 -0.33
CA SER A 180 -17.42 16.49 -0.99
C SER A 180 -18.51 15.53 -1.47
N GLU A 181 -19.76 15.99 -1.57
CA GLU A 181 -20.88 15.11 -1.95
C GLU A 181 -20.68 14.37 -3.29
N PRO A 182 -20.13 15.00 -4.35
CA PRO A 182 -19.81 14.29 -5.58
C PRO A 182 -18.82 13.14 -5.38
N HIS A 183 -17.73 13.39 -4.63
CA HIS A 183 -16.70 12.38 -4.38
C HIS A 183 -17.21 11.29 -3.44
N ALA A 184 -17.98 11.66 -2.40
CA ALA A 184 -18.61 10.73 -1.49
C ALA A 184 -19.58 9.78 -2.23
N THR A 185 -20.32 10.29 -3.22
CA THR A 185 -21.20 9.47 -4.05
C THR A 185 -20.42 8.46 -4.89
N THR A 186 -19.37 8.91 -5.60
CA THR A 186 -18.49 8.02 -6.36
C THR A 186 -17.88 6.93 -5.47
N VAL A 187 -17.34 7.33 -4.33
CA VAL A 187 -16.71 6.42 -3.36
C VAL A 187 -17.70 5.39 -2.82
N ARG A 188 -18.92 5.80 -2.44
CA ARG A 188 -19.96 4.87 -1.96
C ARG A 188 -20.33 3.83 -3.02
N THR A 189 -20.49 4.24 -4.27
CA THR A 189 -20.81 3.33 -5.38
C THR A 189 -19.71 2.29 -5.58
N ILE A 190 -18.45 2.72 -5.64
CA ILE A 190 -17.31 1.82 -5.87
C ILE A 190 -17.08 0.92 -4.64
N ALA A 191 -17.14 1.48 -3.42
CA ALA A 191 -17.00 0.70 -2.19
C ALA A 191 -18.09 -0.38 -2.08
N GLY A 192 -19.32 -0.08 -2.50
CA GLY A 192 -20.42 -1.05 -2.59
C GLY A 192 -20.05 -2.28 -3.41
N GLN A 193 -19.44 -2.08 -4.57
CA GLN A 193 -19.04 -3.16 -5.48
C GLN A 193 -17.93 -4.04 -4.90
N PHE A 194 -17.03 -3.48 -4.08
CA PHE A 194 -16.02 -4.28 -3.37
C PHE A 194 -16.62 -5.22 -2.31
N MET A 195 -17.81 -4.91 -1.80
CA MET A 195 -18.48 -5.69 -0.74
C MET A 195 -19.43 -6.76 -1.28
N GLU A 196 -19.72 -6.75 -2.59
CA GLU A 196 -20.60 -7.73 -3.26
C GLU A 196 -19.86 -9.03 -3.64
N HIS A 197 -18.54 -9.10 -3.43
CA HIS A 197 -17.65 -10.20 -3.79
C HIS A 197 -16.76 -10.62 -2.62
#